data_AF-A0A453H768-F1
#
_entry.id   AF-A0A453H768-F1
#
_cell.length_a   1.000
_cell.length_b   1.000
_cell.length_c   1.000
_cell.angle_alpha   90.00
_cell.angle_beta   90.00
_cell.angle_gamma   90.00
#
_symmetry.space_group_name_H-M   'P 1'
#
loop_
_entity.id
_entity.type
_entity.pdbx_description
1 polymer ?
#
loop_
_entity_poly.entity_id
_entity_poly.type
_entity_poly.pdbx_seq_one_letter_code
_entity_poly.pdbx_strand_id
1 'polypeptide(L)' 'GSRVAQFLLDGDAAGPLKKTAQDLEKYDRRALEFCHKMAFRYSKQLFAIYQKKEDPYFP' A
#
# COMPACT_ATOMS: atom_id res chain seq x y z
N GLY A 1 -3.28 9.54 -9.59
CA GLY A 1 -2.90 8.28 -8.91
C GLY A 1 -1.70 7.68 -9.59
N SER A 2 -0.85 6.95 -8.87
CA SER A 2 0.22 6.16 -9.50
C SER A 2 -0.36 4.90 -10.13
N ARG A 3 0.32 4.32 -11.14
CA ARG A 3 -0.10 3.03 -11.73
C ARG A 3 -0.16 1.91 -10.69
N VAL A 4 0.77 1.93 -9.73
CA VAL A 4 0.79 1.00 -8.58
C VAL A 4 -0.47 1.15 -7.73
N ALA A 5 -0.87 2.37 -7.40
CA ALA A 5 -2.10 2.62 -6.63
C ALA A 5 -3.36 2.21 -7.40
N GLN A 6 -3.44 2.52 -8.70
CA GLN A 6 -4.56 2.09 -9.54
C GLN A 6 -4.69 0.56 -9.60
N PHE A 7 -3.58 -0.16 -9.74
CA PHE A 7 -3.59 -1.62 -9.73
C PHE A 7 -4.05 -2.17 -8.38
N LEU A 8 -3.48 -1.67 -7.29
CA LEU A 8 -3.78 -2.15 -5.93
C LEU A 8 -5.24 -1.92 -5.52
N LEU A 9 -5.86 -0.85 -6.02
CA LEU A 9 -7.22 -0.42 -5.70
C LEU A 9 -8.25 -0.79 -6.78
N ASP A 10 -7.82 -1.45 -7.86
CA ASP A 10 -8.65 -1.75 -9.03
C ASP A 10 -9.40 -0.51 -9.59
N GLY A 11 -8.72 0.63 -9.54
CA GLY A 11 -9.26 1.94 -9.97
C GLY A 11 -10.09 2.69 -8.93
N ASP A 12 -10.50 2.08 -7.82
CA ASP A 12 -11.31 2.72 -6.78
C ASP A 12 -10.43 3.43 -5.73
N ALA A 13 -10.15 4.71 -5.94
CA ALA A 13 -9.28 5.49 -5.08
C ALA A 13 -9.82 5.73 -3.65
N ALA A 14 -11.12 5.54 -3.41
CA ALA A 14 -11.75 5.72 -2.10
C ALA A 14 -12.04 4.38 -1.40
N GLY A 15 -11.87 3.27 -2.11
CA GLY A 15 -12.11 1.92 -1.63
C GLY A 15 -10.92 1.29 -0.90
N PRO A 16 -11.13 0.12 -0.27
CA PRO A 16 -10.06 -0.64 0.34
C PRO A 16 -9.12 -1.24 -0.72
N LEU A 17 -7.94 -1.67 -0.26
CA LEU A 17 -7.03 -2.53 -1.03
C LEU A 17 -7.76 -3.76 -1.59
N LYS A 18 -7.66 -3.95 -2.91
CA LYS A 18 -8.30 -5.06 -3.64
C LYS A 18 -7.31 -6.14 -4.09
N LYS A 19 -6.03 -5.80 -4.21
CA LYS A 19 -4.95 -6.71 -4.61
C LYS A 19 -3.94 -6.88 -3.48
N THR A 20 -3.30 -8.03 -3.44
CA THR A 20 -2.28 -8.38 -2.45
C THR A 20 -0.88 -7.97 -2.90
N ALA A 21 0.09 -8.02 -1.98
CA ALA A 21 1.50 -7.86 -2.33
C ALA A 21 1.98 -8.93 -3.32
N GLN A 22 1.45 -10.16 -3.24
CA GLN A 22 1.78 -11.25 -4.17
C GLN A 22 1.24 -10.99 -5.58
N ASP A 23 0.03 -10.40 -5.69
CA ASP A 23 -0.51 -9.98 -6.98
C ASP A 23 0.34 -8.86 -7.59
N LEU A 24 0.79 -7.91 -6.76
CA LEU A 24 1.66 -6.83 -7.20
C LEU A 24 3.03 -7.35 -7.64
N GLU A 25 3.59 -8.34 -6.95
CA GLU A 25 4.86 -8.97 -7.33
C GLU A 25 4.78 -9.64 -8.70
N LYS A 26 3.69 -10.37 -8.96
CA LYS A 26 3.44 -11.02 -10.26
C LYS A 26 3.19 -10.00 -11.37
N TYR A 27 2.57 -8.87 -11.05
CA TYR A 27 2.31 -7.79 -12.00
C TYR A 27 3.57 -6.99 -12.34
N ASP A 28 4.30 -6.53 -11.33
CA ASP A 28 5.53 -5.77 -11.46
C ASP A 28 6.37 -5.87 -10.19
N ARG A 29 7.45 -6.67 -10.25
CA ARG A 29 8.40 -6.82 -9.12
C ARG A 29 9.02 -5.49 -8.69
N ARG A 30 9.23 -4.53 -9.60
CA ARG A 30 9.76 -3.21 -9.25
C ARG A 30 8.74 -2.38 -8.49
N ALA A 31 7.44 -2.59 -8.73
CA ALA A 31 6.38 -1.94 -7.97
C ALA A 31 6.35 -2.45 -6.51
N LEU A 32 6.62 -3.73 -6.28
CA LEU A 32 6.78 -4.26 -4.92
C LEU A 32 7.99 -3.62 -4.21
N GLU A 33 9.16 -3.59 -4.86
CA GLU A 33 10.35 -2.92 -4.33
C GLU A 33 10.11 -1.44 -4.03
N PHE A 34 9.33 -0.76 -4.88
CA PHE A 34 8.91 0.62 -4.65
C PHE A 34 8.05 0.75 -3.38
N CYS A 35 7.06 -0.13 -3.18
CA CYS A 35 6.25 -0.15 -1.97
C CYS A 35 7.10 -0.38 -0.72
N HIS A 36 8.08 -1.29 -0.76
CA HIS A 36 9.01 -1.52 0.35
C HIS A 36 9.81 -0.26 0.68
N LYS A 37 10.33 0.45 -0.32
CA LYS A 37 11.07 1.71 -0.12
C LYS A 37 10.19 2.79 0.51
N MET A 38 8.93 2.89 0.11
CA MET A 38 7.98 3.84 0.68
C MET A 38 7.62 3.46 2.12
N ALA A 39 7.29 2.20 2.38
CA ALA A 39 7.00 1.69 3.72
C ALA A 39 8.18 1.92 4.68
N PHE A 40 9.42 1.67 4.23
CA PHE A 40 10.62 1.95 5.02
C PHE A 40 10.79 3.45 5.30
N ARG A 41 10.68 4.29 4.26
CA ARG A 41 10.82 5.75 4.36
C ARG A 41 9.81 6.35 5.34
N TYR A 42 8.58 5.86 5.33
CA TYR A 42 7.48 6.37 6.15
C TYR A 42 7.15 5.50 7.37
N SER A 43 8.02 4.55 7.71
CA SER A 43 7.81 3.58 8.80
C SER A 43 7.40 4.21 10.14
N LYS A 44 8.03 5.33 10.54
CA LYS A 44 7.66 6.05 11.77
C LYS A 44 6.23 6.63 11.72
N GLN A 45 5.81 7.14 10.56
CA GLN A 45 4.46 7.70 10.40
C GLN A 45 3.41 6.58 10.34
N LEU A 46 3.70 5.50 9.61
CA LEU A 46 2.86 4.31 9.56
C LEU A 46 2.67 3.72 10.96
N PHE A 47 3.74 3.66 11.77
CA PHE A 47 3.66 3.22 13.15
C PHE A 47 2.83 4.16 14.04
N ALA A 48 2.92 5.48 13.83
CA ALA A 48 2.09 6.43 14.56
C ALA A 48 0.59 6.28 14.20
N ILE A 49 0.27 6.07 12.91
CA ILE A 49 -1.10 5.80 12.44
C ILE A 49 -1.63 4.51 13.08
N TYR A 50 -0.82 3.45 13.09
CA TYR A 50 -1.13 2.19 13.77
C TYR A 50 -1.45 2.40 15.26
N GLN A 51 -0.56 3.07 15.99
CA GLN A 51 -0.75 3.31 17.43
C GLN A 51 -2.04 4.07 17.74
N LYS A 52 -2.42 5.01 16.87
CA LYS A 52 -3.63 5.81 17.05
C LYS A 52 -4.91 5.17 16.49
N LYS A 53 -4.79 4.03 15.79
CA LYS A 53 -5.89 3.36 15.10
C LYS A 53 -6.65 4.31 14.16
N GLU A 54 -5.92 5.23 13.51
CA GLU A 54 -6.50 6.22 12.59
C GLU A 54 -6.97 5.58 11.28
N ASP A 55 -6.38 4.44 10.89
CA ASP A 55 -6.74 3.69 9.69
C ASP A 55 -7.40 2.35 10.06
N PRO A 56 -8.69 2.12 9.73
CA PRO A 56 -9.38 0.86 10.01
C PRO A 56 -8.81 -0.34 9.24
N TYR A 57 -7.99 -0.12 8.21
CA TYR A 57 -7.31 -1.16 7.43
C TYR A 57 -5.91 -1.49 7.97
N PHE A 58 -5.49 -0.86 9.07
CA PHE A 58 -4.20 -1.09 9.72
C PHE A 58 -4.43 -1.65 11.14
N PRO A 59 -4.65 -2.98 11.27
CA PRO A 59 -5.06 -3.64 12.52
C PRO A 59 -3.96 -3.71 13.57
#